data_AF-A0A9N9BHK2-F1
#
_entry.id   AF-A0A9N9BHK2-F1
#
_cell.length_a   1.000
_cell.length_b   1.000
_cell.length_c   1.000
_cell.angle_alpha   90.00
_cell.angle_beta   90.00
_cell.angle_gamma   90.00
#
_symmetry.space_group_name_H-M   'P 1'
#
loop_
_entity.id
_entity.type
_entity.pdbx_description
1 polymer ?
#
loop_
_entity_poly.entity_id
_entity_poly.type
_entity_poly.pdbx_seq_one_letter_code
_entity_poly.pdbx_strand_id
1 'polypeptide(L)'
;MRYPENWVNTKPGLDQVVKKLSSLTSLEFKLTDALIGDALILFEHKFRNIGDILINAFTIVTKRDILSICLRELLNPERTFNHYDLFEFVINVIDKPEEKILFQLEEYAIENPMMDVFQDNNGLIPQACTILKYPSIMYEYMLVKFGTKSRVTRYLMKEIITAHIGKAKLIKFYPSLASSVLMDFRWQELDYIFNTYCMAGVPFEPEFLPLVKTCPSDTVIKCLFDGYLSRLFGFKVEFTLSRVDQLPIFNIIPFTHREHNASSEANKEKVEWLNAINCNQYEPITDTFRRHLEKFRSRLRLNLI
;
A
#
# COMPACT_ATOMS: atom_id res chain seq x y z
N MET A 1 -5.23 -22.68 22.44
CA MET A 1 -4.34 -23.85 22.31
C MET A 1 -3.81 -24.21 23.70
N ARG A 2 -3.99 -25.46 24.13
CA ARG A 2 -3.31 -25.99 25.34
C ARG A 2 -1.86 -26.28 24.94
N TYR A 3 -0.90 -25.73 25.67
CA TYR A 3 0.52 -26.05 25.46
C TYR A 3 0.78 -27.53 25.78
N PRO A 4 1.72 -28.21 25.09
CA PRO A 4 2.13 -29.57 25.43
C PRO A 4 2.66 -29.64 26.86
N GLU A 5 2.35 -30.70 27.60
CA GLU A 5 2.65 -30.88 29.04
C GLU A 5 4.15 -30.83 29.39
N ASN A 6 5.03 -30.88 28.39
CA ASN A 6 6.48 -30.94 28.48
C ASN A 6 7.16 -29.59 28.15
N TRP A 7 6.41 -28.53 27.87
CA TRP A 7 6.97 -27.20 27.71
C TRP A 7 7.23 -26.57 29.08
N VAL A 8 8.50 -26.26 29.35
CA VAL A 8 8.87 -25.42 30.48
C VAL A 8 8.27 -24.04 30.25
N ASN A 9 7.26 -23.67 31.04
CA ASN A 9 6.51 -22.41 30.98
C ASN A 9 7.32 -21.15 31.35
N THR A 10 8.65 -21.20 31.29
CA THR A 10 9.51 -20.05 31.59
C THR A 10 9.96 -19.38 30.30
N LYS A 11 9.43 -18.17 30.08
CA LYS A 11 9.97 -17.20 29.13
C LYS A 11 11.50 -17.10 29.34
N PRO A 12 12.34 -17.28 28.30
CA PRO A 12 13.78 -17.25 28.46
C PRO A 12 14.22 -15.85 28.93
N GLY A 13 15.22 -15.79 29.81
CA GLY A 13 15.79 -14.51 30.25
C GLY A 13 16.61 -13.86 29.14
N LEU A 14 16.65 -12.52 29.10
CA LEU A 14 17.44 -11.77 28.11
C LEU A 14 18.90 -12.23 28.07
N ASP A 15 19.54 -12.37 29.22
CA ASP A 15 20.94 -12.80 29.34
C ASP A 15 21.18 -14.20 28.76
N GLN A 16 20.21 -15.10 28.90
CA GLN A 16 20.31 -16.45 28.35
C GLN A 16 20.28 -16.42 26.83
N VAL A 17 19.40 -15.61 26.24
CA VAL A 17 19.29 -15.44 24.79
C VAL A 17 20.54 -14.75 24.25
N VAL A 18 21.01 -13.67 24.89
CA VAL A 18 22.25 -12.97 24.51
C VAL A 18 23.45 -13.91 24.55
N LYS A 19 23.61 -14.71 25.61
CA LYS A 19 24.72 -15.67 25.73
C LYS A 19 24.70 -16.71 24.61
N LYS A 20 23.52 -17.23 24.27
CA LYS A 20 23.36 -18.21 23.18
C LYS A 20 23.65 -17.60 21.82
N LEU A 21 23.08 -16.43 21.50
CA LEU A 21 23.37 -15.72 20.26
C LEU A 21 24.86 -15.38 20.13
N SER A 22 25.49 -14.89 21.21
CA SER A 22 26.92 -14.61 21.25
C SER A 22 27.77 -15.85 20.97
N SER A 23 27.38 -17.01 21.52
CA SER A 23 28.06 -18.28 21.25
C SER A 23 27.96 -18.71 19.79
N LEU A 24 26.81 -18.46 19.14
CA LEU A 24 26.67 -18.73 17.71
C LEU A 24 27.57 -17.80 16.90
N THR A 25 27.59 -16.50 17.20
CA THR A 25 28.46 -15.55 16.50
C THR A 25 29.95 -15.86 16.69
N SER A 26 30.36 -16.43 17.84
CA SER A 26 31.73 -16.89 18.04
C SER A 26 32.12 -18.11 17.20
N LEU A 27 31.14 -18.84 16.67
CA LEU A 27 31.31 -19.93 15.72
C LEU A 27 31.18 -19.44 14.26
N GLU A 28 31.43 -18.16 14.02
CA GLU A 28 31.32 -17.49 12.72
C GLU A 28 29.91 -17.48 12.11
N PHE A 29 28.89 -17.83 12.88
CA PHE A 29 27.50 -17.73 12.43
C PHE A 29 27.11 -16.27 12.25
N LYS A 30 26.76 -15.89 11.02
CA LYS A 30 26.42 -14.50 10.67
C LYS A 30 24.94 -14.24 10.87
N LEU A 31 24.63 -13.32 11.78
CA LEU A 31 23.29 -12.75 11.95
C LEU A 31 23.01 -11.73 10.84
N THR A 32 22.68 -12.23 9.64
CA THR A 32 22.28 -11.38 8.51
C THR A 32 20.94 -10.71 8.79
N ASP A 33 20.68 -9.62 8.08
CA ASP A 33 19.45 -8.84 8.24
C ASP A 33 18.22 -9.67 7.90
N ALA A 34 18.30 -10.46 6.81
CA ALA A 34 17.26 -11.40 6.42
C ALA A 34 16.94 -12.41 7.52
N LEU A 35 17.97 -13.00 8.15
CA LEU A 35 17.83 -13.98 9.22
C LEU A 35 17.26 -13.37 10.50
N ILE A 36 17.66 -12.15 10.86
CA ILE A 36 17.08 -11.42 11.99
C ILE A 36 15.59 -11.20 11.76
N GLY A 37 15.21 -10.77 10.55
CA GLY A 37 13.81 -10.65 10.13
C GLY A 37 13.05 -11.99 10.25
N ASP A 38 13.58 -13.06 9.65
CA ASP A 38 12.95 -14.39 9.68
C ASP A 38 12.78 -14.93 11.10
N ALA A 39 13.80 -14.74 11.94
CA ALA A 39 13.74 -15.16 13.33
C ALA A 39 12.62 -14.41 14.06
N LEU A 40 12.55 -13.08 13.91
CA LEU A 40 11.50 -12.30 14.57
C LEU A 40 10.10 -12.72 14.11
N ILE A 41 9.91 -12.96 12.80
CA ILE A 41 8.65 -13.47 12.23
C ILE A 41 8.27 -14.80 12.86
N LEU A 42 9.20 -15.76 12.84
CA LEU A 42 8.96 -17.11 13.32
C LEU A 42 8.61 -17.12 14.81
N PHE A 43 9.33 -16.33 15.61
CA PHE A 43 9.19 -16.33 17.06
C PHE A 43 7.98 -15.52 17.52
N GLU A 44 7.72 -14.33 16.98
CA GLU A 44 6.56 -13.53 17.39
C GLU A 44 5.24 -14.21 17.00
N HIS A 45 5.20 -14.87 15.84
CA HIS A 45 4.02 -15.64 15.43
C HIS A 45 3.75 -16.86 16.33
N LYS A 46 4.80 -17.54 16.80
CA LYS A 46 4.67 -18.80 17.57
C LYS A 46 4.65 -18.61 19.09
N PHE A 47 5.22 -17.52 19.60
CA PHE A 47 5.40 -17.28 21.02
C PHE A 47 4.97 -15.86 21.37
N ARG A 48 3.92 -15.75 22.19
CA ARG A 48 3.49 -14.44 22.71
C ARG A 48 4.58 -13.82 23.58
N ASN A 49 4.79 -12.52 23.41
CA ASN A 49 5.65 -11.68 24.26
C ASN A 49 7.15 -12.05 24.22
N ILE A 50 7.65 -12.69 23.16
CA ILE A 50 9.08 -12.99 23.00
C ILE A 50 9.81 -11.89 22.21
N GLY A 51 9.09 -11.14 21.36
CA GLY A 51 9.65 -10.14 20.47
C GLY A 51 10.59 -9.15 21.16
N ASP A 52 10.19 -8.59 22.30
CA ASP A 52 11.03 -7.62 23.04
C ASP A 52 12.37 -8.22 23.47
N ILE A 53 12.37 -9.49 23.91
CA ILE A 53 13.62 -10.17 24.30
C ILE A 53 14.50 -10.34 23.07
N LEU A 54 13.92 -10.75 21.94
CA LEU A 54 14.69 -10.98 20.72
C LEU A 54 15.25 -9.68 20.16
N ILE A 55 14.46 -8.61 20.10
CA ILE A 55 14.94 -7.28 19.69
C ILE A 55 16.10 -6.85 20.57
N ASN A 56 15.93 -6.91 21.89
CA ASN A 56 16.98 -6.50 22.83
C ASN A 56 18.23 -7.38 22.69
N ALA A 57 18.06 -8.70 22.56
CA ALA A 57 19.17 -9.62 22.42
C ALA A 57 19.95 -9.40 21.12
N PHE A 58 19.26 -9.24 19.99
CA PHE A 58 19.88 -8.91 18.71
C PHE A 58 20.57 -7.54 18.76
N THR A 59 19.97 -6.56 19.43
CA THR A 59 20.55 -5.22 19.60
C THR A 59 21.86 -5.31 20.38
N ILE A 60 21.89 -6.06 21.48
CA ILE A 60 23.10 -6.25 22.31
C ILE A 60 24.20 -6.96 21.53
N VAL A 61 23.86 -8.04 20.83
CA VAL A 61 24.85 -8.89 20.13
C VAL A 61 25.40 -8.21 18.88
N THR A 62 24.55 -7.50 18.13
CA THR A 62 24.96 -6.90 16.85
C THR A 62 25.30 -5.42 16.92
N LYS A 63 24.87 -4.71 17.97
CA LYS A 63 24.99 -3.25 18.15
C LYS A 63 24.36 -2.44 17.00
N ARG A 64 23.29 -2.96 16.39
CA ARG A 64 22.57 -2.35 15.26
C ARG A 64 21.13 -2.00 15.67
N ASP A 65 20.50 -1.12 14.89
CA ASP A 65 19.07 -0.84 15.00
C ASP A 65 18.25 -2.00 14.41
N ILE A 66 17.87 -2.93 15.29
CA ILE A 66 17.13 -4.14 14.92
C ILE A 66 15.72 -3.81 14.43
N LEU A 67 15.08 -2.79 14.99
CA LEU A 67 13.73 -2.41 14.58
C LEU A 67 13.74 -1.87 13.14
N SER A 68 14.73 -1.04 12.78
CA SER A 68 14.88 -0.57 11.41
C SER A 68 15.19 -1.72 10.44
N ILE A 69 16.02 -2.69 10.84
CA ILE A 69 16.29 -3.88 10.04
C ILE A 69 15.00 -4.67 9.82
N CYS A 70 14.26 -4.97 10.89
CA CYS A 70 13.02 -5.72 10.80
C CYS A 70 11.96 -4.99 9.96
N LEU A 71 11.85 -3.67 10.07
CA LEU A 71 10.95 -2.87 9.24
C LEU A 71 11.32 -2.97 7.75
N ARG A 72 12.59 -2.80 7.41
CA ARG A 72 13.05 -2.92 6.01
C ARG A 72 12.78 -4.32 5.46
N GLU A 73 13.11 -5.34 6.23
CA GLU A 73 12.85 -6.73 5.82
C GLU A 73 11.36 -7.02 5.64
N LEU A 74 10.49 -6.48 6.50
CA LEU A 74 9.02 -6.60 6.40
C LEU A 74 8.46 -5.88 5.17
N LEU A 75 9.07 -4.77 4.79
CA LEU A 75 8.67 -3.95 3.64
C LEU A 75 9.45 -4.31 2.36
N ASN A 76 10.24 -5.39 2.37
CA ASN A 76 10.94 -5.84 1.18
C ASN A 76 9.95 -6.53 0.23
N PRO A 77 9.70 -5.99 -0.98
CA PRO A 77 8.73 -6.56 -1.92
C PRO A 77 9.15 -7.92 -2.49
N GLU A 78 10.43 -8.29 -2.41
CA GLU A 78 10.90 -9.63 -2.80
C GLU A 78 10.56 -10.69 -1.74
N ARG A 79 10.16 -10.28 -0.54
CA ARG A 79 9.79 -11.18 0.55
C ARG A 79 8.27 -11.22 0.70
N THR A 80 7.72 -12.42 0.73
CA THR A 80 6.28 -12.62 0.89
C THR A 80 5.94 -12.88 2.36
N PHE A 81 5.43 -11.83 3.04
CA PHE A 81 4.92 -11.95 4.40
C PHE A 81 3.42 -11.71 4.44
N ASN A 82 2.66 -12.77 4.74
CA ASN A 82 1.20 -12.75 4.77
C ASN A 82 0.64 -12.62 6.20
N HIS A 83 1.44 -12.11 7.15
CA HIS A 83 1.06 -12.03 8.56
C HIS A 83 1.16 -10.59 9.07
N TYR A 84 0.01 -10.01 9.41
CA TYR A 84 -0.06 -8.64 9.92
C TYR A 84 0.43 -8.49 11.36
N ASP A 85 0.46 -9.58 12.14
CA ASP A 85 0.84 -9.55 13.57
C ASP A 85 2.23 -8.96 13.79
N LEU A 86 3.17 -9.23 12.87
CA LEU A 86 4.52 -8.68 12.98
C LEU A 86 4.58 -7.21 12.55
N PHE A 87 3.80 -6.82 11.53
CA PHE A 87 3.66 -5.40 11.20
C PHE A 87 3.14 -4.64 12.42
N GLU A 88 2.12 -5.16 13.09
CA GLU A 88 1.57 -4.56 14.30
C GLU A 88 2.62 -4.47 15.41
N PHE A 89 3.39 -5.53 15.65
CA PHE A 89 4.47 -5.52 16.65
C PHE A 89 5.54 -4.47 16.35
N VAL A 90 6.15 -4.51 15.16
CA VAL A 90 7.25 -3.60 14.80
C VAL A 90 6.78 -2.15 14.73
N ILE A 91 5.62 -1.90 14.11
CA ILE A 91 5.08 -0.54 13.89
C ILE A 91 4.67 0.13 15.21
N ASN A 92 4.22 -0.64 16.20
CA ASN A 92 3.87 -0.09 17.51
C ASN A 92 5.09 0.26 18.38
N VAL A 93 6.28 -0.28 18.07
CA VAL A 93 7.48 -0.09 18.88
C VAL A 93 8.42 0.96 18.26
N ILE A 94 8.40 1.15 16.94
CA ILE A 94 9.22 2.18 16.28
C ILE A 94 8.74 3.60 16.59
N ASP A 95 9.71 4.52 16.74
CA ASP A 95 9.42 5.94 16.75
C ASP A 95 9.05 6.44 15.34
N LYS A 96 8.08 7.36 15.30
CA LYS A 96 7.58 7.99 14.07
C LYS A 96 7.30 6.98 12.93
N PRO A 97 6.40 6.01 13.16
CA PRO A 97 6.20 4.88 12.25
C PRO A 97 5.88 5.29 10.81
N GLU A 98 5.08 6.35 10.63
CA GLU A 98 4.69 6.83 9.31
C GLU A 98 5.89 7.36 8.50
N GLU A 99 6.80 8.12 9.13
CA GLU A 99 8.00 8.64 8.48
C GLU A 99 8.95 7.51 8.05
N LYS A 100 9.18 6.53 8.93
CA LYS A 100 10.08 5.40 8.65
C LYS A 100 9.54 4.47 7.58
N ILE A 101 8.23 4.20 7.60
CA ILE A 101 7.60 3.36 6.57
C ILE A 101 7.68 4.05 5.21
N LEU A 102 7.35 5.35 5.14
CA LEU A 102 7.47 6.09 3.87
C LEU A 102 8.87 6.06 3.31
N PHE A 103 9.87 6.33 4.16
CA PHE A 103 11.27 6.26 3.74
C PHE A 103 11.60 4.88 3.13
N GLN A 104 11.17 3.79 3.78
CA GLN A 104 11.39 2.43 3.28
C GLN A 104 10.62 2.15 1.98
N LEU A 105 9.37 2.59 1.86
CA LEU A 105 8.58 2.44 0.63
C LEU A 105 9.16 3.25 -0.54
N GLU A 106 9.77 4.40 -0.26
CA GLU A 106 10.46 5.25 -1.22
C GLU A 106 11.81 4.65 -1.65
N GLU A 107 12.55 3.99 -0.73
CA GLU A 107 13.77 3.22 -1.07
C GLU A 107 13.47 2.10 -2.08
N TYR A 108 12.31 1.46 -1.96
CA TYR A 108 11.83 0.47 -2.94
C TYR A 108 11.15 1.09 -4.17
N ALA A 109 11.16 2.41 -4.32
CA ALA A 109 10.69 3.28 -5.42
C ALA A 109 9.61 2.72 -6.34
N ILE A 110 8.43 3.34 -6.46
CA ILE A 110 7.39 2.96 -7.45
C ILE A 110 7.93 3.08 -8.88
N GLU A 111 8.59 2.04 -9.36
CA GLU A 111 8.87 1.85 -10.77
C GLU A 111 7.57 1.48 -11.47
N ASN A 112 7.44 1.89 -12.72
CA ASN A 112 6.29 1.57 -13.55
C ASN A 112 6.70 0.53 -14.60
N PRO A 113 7.01 -0.72 -14.20
CA PRO A 113 7.63 -1.70 -15.07
C PRO A 113 6.70 -2.18 -16.19
N MET A 114 5.40 -1.88 -16.13
CA MET A 114 4.43 -2.53 -17.02
C MET A 114 4.61 -2.19 -18.50
N MET A 115 4.89 -0.94 -18.89
CA MET A 115 4.93 -0.64 -20.34
C MET A 115 6.18 -1.20 -21.04
N ASP A 116 7.33 -1.19 -20.38
CA ASP A 116 8.59 -1.63 -20.98
C ASP A 116 8.66 -3.17 -21.05
N VAL A 117 8.14 -3.87 -20.04
CA VAL A 117 8.22 -5.35 -19.93
C VAL A 117 7.36 -6.10 -20.96
N PHE A 118 6.26 -5.52 -21.45
CA PHE A 118 5.39 -6.18 -22.45
C PHE A 118 5.83 -5.92 -23.90
N GLN A 119 6.60 -4.85 -24.16
CA GLN A 119 7.19 -4.61 -25.48
C GLN A 119 8.27 -5.66 -25.79
N ASP A 120 9.03 -6.08 -24.78
CA ASP A 120 10.15 -7.02 -24.95
C ASP A 120 9.73 -8.51 -25.02
N ASN A 121 8.54 -8.87 -24.54
CA ASN A 121 8.10 -10.28 -24.40
C ASN A 121 7.07 -10.76 -25.45
N ASN A 122 7.01 -10.14 -26.63
CA ASN A 122 6.06 -10.49 -27.69
C ASN A 122 4.59 -10.56 -27.21
N GLY A 123 4.22 -9.75 -26.21
CA GLY A 123 2.86 -9.75 -25.65
C GLY A 123 2.51 -11.00 -24.83
N LEU A 124 3.48 -11.76 -24.30
CA LEU A 124 3.22 -12.72 -23.21
C LEU A 124 3.32 -11.99 -21.87
N ILE A 125 2.47 -12.37 -20.91
CA ILE A 125 2.59 -11.88 -19.53
C ILE A 125 3.76 -12.63 -18.88
N PRO A 126 4.90 -11.98 -18.56
CA PRO A 126 5.95 -12.67 -17.85
C PRO A 126 5.43 -13.12 -16.49
N GLN A 127 5.71 -14.36 -16.11
CA GLN A 127 5.35 -14.88 -14.78
C GLN A 127 5.88 -13.97 -13.65
N ALA A 128 6.99 -13.27 -13.88
CA ALA A 128 7.62 -12.31 -12.98
C ALA A 128 7.03 -10.88 -13.00
N CYS A 129 5.91 -10.62 -13.68
CA CYS A 129 5.30 -9.29 -13.66
C CYS A 129 4.64 -9.05 -12.29
N THR A 130 5.32 -8.30 -11.44
CA THR A 130 4.81 -7.87 -10.13
C THR A 130 3.79 -6.74 -10.36
N ILE A 131 2.51 -7.05 -10.13
CA ILE A 131 1.38 -6.13 -10.38
C ILE A 131 1.24 -5.11 -9.25
N LEU A 132 1.22 -5.63 -8.03
CA LEU A 132 1.37 -4.88 -6.79
C LEU A 132 2.66 -5.40 -6.13
N LYS A 133 3.46 -4.51 -5.57
CA LYS A 133 4.72 -4.89 -4.91
C LYS A 133 4.52 -5.66 -3.62
N TYR A 134 3.40 -5.41 -2.96
CA TYR A 134 3.09 -5.96 -1.65
C TYR A 134 1.86 -6.86 -1.70
N PRO A 135 1.77 -7.87 -0.83
CA PRO A 135 0.54 -8.64 -0.66
C PRO A 135 -0.63 -7.74 -0.23
N SER A 136 -1.86 -8.07 -0.63
CA SER A 136 -3.09 -7.34 -0.25
C SER A 136 -3.18 -6.98 1.23
N ILE A 137 -2.82 -7.93 2.10
CA ILE A 137 -2.88 -7.75 3.56
C ILE A 137 -2.08 -6.53 4.05
N MET A 138 -0.97 -6.18 3.36
CA MET A 138 -0.14 -5.06 3.72
C MET A 138 -0.82 -3.73 3.35
N TYR A 139 -1.42 -3.64 2.17
CA TYR A 139 -2.21 -2.47 1.77
C TYR A 139 -3.39 -2.21 2.69
N GLU A 140 -4.11 -3.26 3.07
CA GLU A 140 -5.27 -3.17 3.95
C GLU A 140 -4.83 -2.82 5.37
N TYR A 141 -3.77 -3.45 5.87
CA TYR A 141 -3.15 -3.11 7.16
C TYR A 141 -2.77 -1.63 7.20
N MET A 142 -2.09 -1.11 6.18
CA MET A 142 -1.66 0.29 6.15
C MET A 142 -2.86 1.24 6.15
N LEU A 143 -3.91 0.90 5.38
CA LEU A 143 -5.15 1.67 5.34
C LEU A 143 -5.86 1.69 6.70
N VAL A 144 -5.96 0.55 7.38
CA VAL A 144 -6.63 0.44 8.68
C VAL A 144 -5.81 1.09 9.80
N LYS A 145 -4.49 0.85 9.81
CA LYS A 145 -3.58 1.34 10.85
C LYS A 145 -3.36 2.83 10.77
N PHE A 146 -3.07 3.35 9.58
CA PHE A 146 -2.72 4.76 9.37
C PHE A 146 -3.91 5.59 8.88
N GLY A 147 -4.98 4.99 8.37
CA GLY A 147 -6.14 5.75 7.91
C GLY A 147 -5.93 6.47 6.58
N THR A 148 -7.04 6.95 6.03
CA THR A 148 -7.16 7.39 4.62
C THR A 148 -6.37 8.65 4.28
N LYS A 149 -6.07 9.49 5.27
CA LYS A 149 -5.35 10.76 5.08
C LYS A 149 -3.85 10.65 5.31
N SER A 150 -3.36 9.51 5.77
CA SER A 150 -1.94 9.32 6.03
C SER A 150 -1.13 9.43 4.73
N ARG A 151 0.09 9.92 4.86
CA ARG A 151 1.07 9.98 3.78
C ARG A 151 1.38 8.58 3.25
N VAL A 152 1.46 7.56 4.12
CA VAL A 152 1.68 6.15 3.71
C VAL A 152 0.54 5.66 2.82
N THR A 153 -0.71 5.82 3.25
CA THR A 153 -1.87 5.35 2.46
C THR A 153 -2.00 6.13 1.15
N ARG A 154 -1.71 7.44 1.14
CA ARG A 154 -1.67 8.25 -0.08
C ARG A 154 -0.57 7.80 -1.05
N TYR A 155 0.62 7.48 -0.53
CA TYR A 155 1.71 6.92 -1.33
C TYR A 155 1.30 5.58 -1.97
N LEU A 156 0.71 4.67 -1.21
CA LEU A 156 0.24 3.39 -1.74
C LEU A 156 -0.88 3.54 -2.78
N MET A 157 -1.76 4.54 -2.63
CA MET A 157 -2.78 4.86 -3.63
C MET A 157 -2.17 5.20 -4.99
N LYS A 158 -1.00 5.87 -5.03
CA LYS A 158 -0.26 6.15 -6.26
C LYS A 158 0.13 4.88 -7.00
N GLU A 159 0.68 3.90 -6.27
CA GLU A 159 1.06 2.60 -6.82
C GLU A 159 -0.17 1.88 -7.37
N ILE A 160 -1.24 1.81 -6.59
CA ILE A 160 -2.49 1.14 -6.96
C ILE A 160 -3.10 1.76 -8.22
N ILE A 161 -3.20 3.09 -8.31
CA ILE A 161 -3.70 3.79 -9.51
C ILE A 161 -2.80 3.50 -10.71
N THR A 162 -1.48 3.56 -10.53
CA THR A 162 -0.50 3.33 -11.60
C THR A 162 -0.65 1.92 -12.18
N ALA A 163 -0.70 0.90 -11.32
CA ALA A 163 -0.92 -0.49 -11.71
C ALA A 163 -2.27 -0.66 -12.43
N HIS A 164 -3.34 -0.02 -11.94
CA HIS A 164 -4.67 -0.14 -12.53
C HIS A 164 -4.79 0.56 -13.90
N ILE A 165 -4.04 1.64 -14.12
CA ILE A 165 -3.89 2.28 -15.44
C ILE A 165 -3.06 1.36 -16.36
N GLY A 166 -2.00 0.73 -15.84
CA GLY A 166 -1.21 -0.29 -16.55
C GLY A 166 -2.07 -1.44 -17.06
N LYS A 167 -2.89 -2.04 -16.18
CA LYS A 167 -3.91 -3.04 -16.52
C LYS A 167 -4.78 -2.60 -17.69
N ALA A 168 -5.32 -1.39 -17.60
CA ALA A 168 -6.24 -0.85 -18.59
C ALA A 168 -5.56 -0.65 -19.95
N LYS A 169 -4.32 -0.16 -19.97
CA LYS A 169 -3.52 -0.01 -21.20
C LYS A 169 -3.20 -1.38 -21.81
N LEU A 170 -2.79 -2.36 -21.00
CA LEU A 170 -2.50 -3.72 -21.45
C LEU A 170 -3.69 -4.34 -22.17
N ILE A 171 -4.88 -4.31 -21.57
CA ILE A 171 -6.11 -4.86 -22.17
C ILE A 171 -6.44 -4.14 -23.49
N LYS A 172 -6.27 -2.81 -23.54
CA LYS A 172 -6.59 -2.02 -24.74
C LYS A 172 -5.63 -2.30 -25.90
N PHE A 173 -4.32 -2.35 -25.64
CA PHE A 173 -3.32 -2.51 -26.69
C PHE A 173 -3.06 -3.97 -27.07
N TYR A 174 -3.37 -4.91 -26.18
CA TYR A 174 -3.21 -6.35 -26.41
C TYR A 174 -4.51 -7.11 -26.06
N PRO A 175 -5.58 -6.98 -26.87
CA PRO A 175 -6.88 -7.60 -26.56
C PRO A 175 -6.84 -9.12 -26.41
N SER A 176 -5.87 -9.79 -27.05
CA SER A 176 -5.64 -11.23 -26.91
C SER A 176 -5.31 -11.65 -25.49
N LEU A 177 -4.76 -10.75 -24.67
CA LEU A 177 -4.44 -11.00 -23.26
C LEU A 177 -5.60 -10.72 -22.32
N ALA A 178 -6.69 -10.09 -22.78
CA ALA A 178 -7.76 -9.64 -21.91
C ALA A 178 -8.35 -10.78 -21.06
N SER A 179 -8.59 -11.95 -21.67
CA SER A 179 -9.10 -13.12 -20.94
C SER A 179 -8.13 -13.60 -19.85
N SER A 180 -6.84 -13.65 -20.16
CA SER A 180 -5.79 -14.05 -19.20
C SER A 180 -5.69 -13.05 -18.04
N VAL A 181 -5.68 -11.76 -18.35
CA VAL A 181 -5.67 -10.67 -17.37
C VAL A 181 -6.89 -10.70 -16.44
N LEU A 182 -8.08 -11.02 -16.98
CA LEU A 182 -9.31 -11.06 -16.18
C LEU A 182 -9.40 -12.30 -15.28
N MET A 183 -8.78 -13.41 -15.68
CA MET A 183 -8.81 -14.69 -14.93
C MET A 183 -7.66 -14.83 -13.93
N ASP A 184 -6.58 -14.05 -14.07
CA ASP A 184 -5.43 -14.12 -13.18
C ASP A 184 -5.71 -13.39 -11.84
N PHE A 185 -5.54 -14.15 -10.75
CA PHE A 185 -5.89 -13.74 -9.39
C PHE A 185 -5.18 -12.45 -8.95
N ARG A 186 -3.98 -12.16 -9.47
CA ARG A 186 -3.21 -10.96 -9.11
C ARG A 186 -3.88 -9.69 -9.63
N TRP A 187 -4.54 -9.76 -10.78
CA TRP A 187 -5.32 -8.64 -11.32
C TRP A 187 -6.66 -8.46 -10.63
N GLN A 188 -7.24 -9.54 -10.10
CA GLN A 188 -8.43 -9.48 -9.26
C GLN A 188 -8.09 -8.88 -7.89
N GLU A 189 -6.93 -9.24 -7.33
CA GLU A 189 -6.39 -8.62 -6.12
C GLU A 189 -6.15 -7.11 -6.30
N LEU A 190 -5.61 -6.69 -7.45
CA LEU A 190 -5.49 -5.27 -7.79
C LEU A 190 -6.84 -4.56 -7.81
N ASP A 191 -7.85 -5.12 -8.47
CA ASP A 191 -9.19 -4.52 -8.51
C ASP A 191 -9.78 -4.41 -7.11
N TYR A 192 -9.61 -5.45 -6.30
CA TYR A 192 -10.07 -5.52 -4.92
C TYR A 192 -9.41 -4.44 -4.05
N ILE A 193 -8.09 -4.27 -4.12
CA ILE A 193 -7.37 -3.25 -3.33
C ILE A 193 -7.70 -1.83 -3.82
N PHE A 194 -7.80 -1.62 -5.13
CA PHE A 194 -8.23 -0.35 -5.71
C PHE A 194 -9.63 0.06 -5.22
N ASN A 195 -10.58 -0.88 -5.26
CA ASN A 195 -11.95 -0.63 -4.80
C ASN A 195 -11.97 -0.33 -3.30
N THR A 196 -11.19 -1.07 -2.51
CA THR A 196 -11.03 -0.87 -1.07
C THR A 196 -10.56 0.55 -0.75
N TYR A 197 -9.50 1.03 -1.39
CA TYR A 197 -8.96 2.37 -1.18
C TYR A 197 -9.94 3.46 -1.65
N CYS A 198 -10.57 3.29 -2.81
CA CYS A 198 -11.55 4.26 -3.33
C CYS A 198 -12.79 4.38 -2.43
N MET A 199 -13.31 3.24 -1.95
CA MET A 199 -14.45 3.18 -1.03
C MET A 199 -14.13 3.79 0.33
N ALA A 200 -12.94 3.52 0.88
CA ALA A 200 -12.47 4.14 2.12
C ALA A 200 -12.32 5.66 1.98
N GLY A 201 -12.20 6.19 0.75
CA GLY A 201 -12.05 7.61 0.50
C GLY A 201 -10.62 8.11 0.66
N VAL A 202 -9.65 7.24 0.33
CA VAL A 202 -8.26 7.68 0.17
C VAL A 202 -8.20 8.74 -0.93
N PRO A 203 -7.58 9.90 -0.69
CA PRO A 203 -7.54 10.98 -1.68
C PRO A 203 -6.82 10.59 -2.96
N PHE A 204 -7.34 11.07 -4.09
CA PHE A 204 -6.56 11.18 -5.32
C PHE A 204 -5.73 12.46 -5.24
N GLU A 205 -4.51 12.43 -5.76
CA GLU A 205 -3.67 13.61 -5.82
C GLU A 205 -3.65 14.23 -7.22
N PRO A 206 -3.61 15.57 -7.34
CA PRO A 206 -3.53 16.24 -8.64
C PRO A 206 -2.33 15.81 -9.49
N GLU A 207 -1.25 15.37 -8.86
CA GLU A 207 -0.06 14.83 -9.53
C GLU A 207 -0.32 13.56 -10.36
N PHE A 208 -1.44 12.86 -10.12
CA PHE A 208 -1.83 11.69 -10.93
C PHE A 208 -2.54 12.07 -12.22
N LEU A 209 -2.95 13.34 -12.38
CA LEU A 209 -3.75 13.76 -13.52
C LEU A 209 -3.10 13.45 -14.89
N PRO A 210 -1.78 13.66 -15.10
CA PRO A 210 -1.12 13.26 -16.35
C PRO A 210 -1.30 11.77 -16.68
N LEU A 211 -1.23 10.89 -15.67
CA LEU A 211 -1.44 9.46 -15.85
C LEU A 211 -2.90 9.15 -16.19
N VAL A 212 -3.84 9.71 -15.42
CA VAL A 212 -5.29 9.45 -15.56
C VAL A 212 -5.83 9.95 -16.91
N LYS A 213 -5.32 11.06 -17.45
CA LYS A 213 -5.71 11.57 -18.79
C LYS A 213 -5.53 10.57 -19.92
N THR A 214 -4.49 9.75 -19.81
CA THR A 214 -4.15 8.72 -20.81
C THR A 214 -4.77 7.36 -20.50
N CYS A 215 -5.51 7.26 -19.38
CA CYS A 215 -6.13 6.03 -18.96
C CYS A 215 -7.29 5.64 -19.90
N PRO A 216 -7.31 4.41 -20.42
CA PRO A 216 -8.43 3.93 -21.20
C PRO A 216 -9.57 3.35 -20.36
N SER A 217 -9.37 3.12 -19.05
CA SER A 217 -10.40 2.58 -18.15
C SER A 217 -11.37 3.66 -17.70
N ASP A 218 -12.64 3.47 -18.04
CA ASP A 218 -13.74 4.29 -17.55
C ASP A 218 -13.91 4.18 -16.03
N THR A 219 -13.60 3.02 -15.42
CA THR A 219 -13.70 2.80 -13.97
C THR A 219 -12.78 3.73 -13.19
N VAL A 220 -11.50 3.83 -13.58
CA VAL A 220 -10.53 4.71 -12.89
C VAL A 220 -10.95 6.18 -13.03
N ILE A 221 -11.39 6.57 -14.23
CA ILE A 221 -11.85 7.95 -14.50
C ILE A 221 -13.11 8.27 -13.68
N LYS A 222 -14.07 7.35 -13.57
CA LYS A 222 -15.27 7.50 -12.74
C LYS A 222 -14.95 7.60 -11.24
N CYS A 223 -14.01 6.80 -10.75
CA CYS A 223 -13.55 6.88 -9.35
C CYS A 223 -13.05 8.28 -9.01
N LEU A 224 -12.31 8.90 -9.94
CA LEU A 224 -11.84 10.27 -9.81
C LEU A 224 -13.00 11.28 -9.89
N PHE A 225 -13.72 11.36 -11.01
CA PHE A 225 -14.68 12.44 -11.26
C PHE A 225 -16.03 12.26 -10.56
N ASP A 226 -16.65 11.09 -10.71
CA ASP A 226 -17.98 10.80 -10.17
C ASP A 226 -17.91 10.34 -8.70
N GLY A 227 -16.75 9.90 -8.23
CA GLY A 227 -16.48 9.51 -6.84
C GLY A 227 -15.79 10.61 -6.02
N TYR A 228 -14.47 10.67 -6.10
CA TYR A 228 -13.65 11.51 -5.21
C TYR A 228 -13.86 13.02 -5.42
N LEU A 229 -13.77 13.54 -6.66
CA LEU A 229 -13.99 14.97 -6.93
C LEU A 229 -15.42 15.39 -6.65
N SER A 230 -16.40 14.53 -6.94
CA SER A 230 -17.79 14.81 -6.56
C SER A 230 -17.92 14.99 -5.05
N ARG A 231 -17.31 14.11 -4.23
CA ARG A 231 -17.27 14.29 -2.76
C ARG A 231 -16.55 15.57 -2.35
N LEU A 232 -15.36 15.81 -2.89
CA LEU A 232 -14.54 16.98 -2.55
C LEU A 232 -15.30 18.29 -2.79
N PHE A 233 -16.02 18.40 -3.90
CA PHE A 233 -16.79 19.59 -4.27
C PHE A 233 -18.22 19.61 -3.74
N GLY A 234 -18.65 18.60 -2.97
CA GLY A 234 -19.98 18.54 -2.38
C GLY A 234 -21.10 18.16 -3.36
N PHE A 235 -20.77 17.55 -4.49
CA PHE A 235 -21.73 17.01 -5.44
C PHE A 235 -22.25 15.64 -5.01
N LYS A 236 -23.46 15.30 -5.45
CA LYS A 236 -24.00 13.95 -5.26
C LYS A 236 -23.13 12.93 -6.00
N VAL A 237 -22.65 11.92 -5.28
CA VAL A 237 -21.92 10.78 -5.85
C VAL A 237 -22.90 9.91 -6.62
N GLU A 238 -22.66 9.75 -7.92
CA GLU A 238 -23.47 8.92 -8.83
C GLU A 238 -22.86 7.55 -9.12
N PHE A 239 -21.65 7.33 -8.62
CA PHE A 239 -20.87 6.14 -8.91
C PHE A 239 -20.81 5.21 -7.71
N THR A 240 -21.15 3.95 -7.96
CA THR A 240 -21.05 2.88 -6.97
C THR A 240 -20.05 1.85 -7.50
N LEU A 241 -19.01 1.57 -6.71
CA LEU A 241 -18.11 0.46 -6.99
C LEU A 241 -18.79 -0.87 -6.65
N SER A 242 -18.36 -1.94 -7.33
CA SER A 242 -18.70 -3.30 -6.92
C SER A 242 -18.36 -3.46 -5.44
N ARG A 243 -19.31 -4.03 -4.67
CA ARG A 243 -19.10 -4.22 -3.23
C ARG A 243 -17.86 -5.08 -3.00
N VAL A 244 -17.00 -4.60 -2.12
CA VAL A 244 -15.97 -5.41 -1.47
C VAL A 244 -16.69 -6.18 -0.37
N ASP A 245 -16.91 -7.48 -0.57
CA ASP A 245 -17.85 -8.23 0.26
C ASP A 245 -17.44 -8.29 1.73
N GLN A 246 -16.15 -8.26 2.07
CA GLN A 246 -15.65 -8.07 3.44
C GLN A 246 -14.23 -7.47 3.42
N LEU A 247 -14.01 -6.37 4.15
CA LEU A 247 -12.65 -5.99 4.57
C LEU A 247 -12.15 -7.05 5.57
N PRO A 248 -10.85 -7.39 5.57
CA PRO A 248 -10.31 -8.24 6.62
C PRO A 248 -10.51 -7.55 7.96
N ILE A 249 -11.08 -8.30 8.89
CA ILE A 249 -11.24 -7.84 10.26
C ILE A 249 -9.87 -7.96 10.93
N PHE A 250 -9.15 -6.86 10.98
CA PHE A 250 -7.94 -6.77 11.78
C PHE A 250 -8.28 -6.40 13.22
N ASN A 251 -7.66 -7.09 14.18
CA ASN A 251 -7.70 -6.70 15.59
C ASN A 251 -6.61 -5.65 15.87
N ILE A 252 -6.66 -4.52 15.18
CA ILE A 252 -5.65 -3.46 15.22
C ILE A 252 -6.26 -2.20 15.84
N ILE A 253 -5.45 -1.48 16.62
CA ILE A 253 -5.79 -0.14 17.10
C ILE A 253 -5.24 0.88 16.09
N PRO A 254 -6.09 1.64 15.38
CA PRO A 254 -5.65 2.68 14.45
C PRO A 254 -4.89 3.79 15.16
N PHE A 255 -3.96 4.44 14.46
CA PHE A 255 -3.37 5.68 14.94
C PHE A 255 -4.42 6.79 14.95
N THR A 256 -4.46 7.55 16.05
CA THR A 256 -5.36 8.70 16.16
C THR A 256 -4.76 9.88 15.40
N HIS A 257 -5.29 10.16 14.22
CA HIS A 257 -4.99 11.40 13.53
C HIS A 257 -5.76 12.55 14.17
N ARG A 258 -5.06 13.59 14.62
CA ARG A 258 -5.71 14.83 15.03
C ARG A 258 -6.34 15.46 13.80
N GLU A 259 -7.66 15.58 13.82
CA GLU A 259 -8.40 16.36 12.82
C GLU A 259 -8.04 17.84 12.95
N HIS A 260 -6.93 18.26 12.34
CA HIS A 260 -6.65 19.67 12.16
C HIS A 260 -7.59 20.24 11.09
N ASN A 261 -8.30 21.32 11.41
CA ASN A 261 -9.12 22.19 10.55
C ASN A 261 -9.47 21.63 9.15
N ALA A 262 -10.29 20.58 9.12
CA ALA A 262 -10.65 19.87 7.88
C ALA A 262 -11.22 20.78 6.78
N SER A 263 -11.88 21.88 7.16
CA SER A 263 -12.42 22.86 6.21
C SER A 263 -11.34 23.65 5.46
N SER A 264 -10.24 24.02 6.13
CA SER A 264 -9.14 24.76 5.50
C SER A 264 -8.36 23.88 4.53
N GLU A 265 -8.15 22.61 4.90
CA GLU A 265 -7.42 21.65 4.08
C GLU A 265 -8.22 21.25 2.84
N ALA A 266 -9.53 20.99 2.98
CA ALA A 266 -10.40 20.70 1.84
C ALA A 266 -10.50 21.87 0.84
N ASN A 267 -10.48 23.12 1.32
CA ASN A 267 -10.47 24.28 0.44
C ASN A 267 -9.15 24.41 -0.33
N LYS A 268 -8.01 24.13 0.31
CA LYS A 268 -6.71 24.08 -0.36
C LYS A 268 -6.69 23.01 -1.45
N GLU A 269 -7.16 21.81 -1.12
CA GLU A 269 -7.26 20.67 -2.03
C GLU A 269 -8.17 20.98 -3.24
N LYS A 270 -9.32 21.63 -3.03
CA LYS A 270 -10.17 22.13 -4.12
C LYS A 270 -9.43 23.06 -5.08
N VAL A 271 -8.66 24.02 -4.53
CA VAL A 271 -7.90 24.98 -5.34
C VAL A 271 -6.82 24.28 -6.15
N GLU A 272 -6.09 23.35 -5.55
CA GLU A 272 -5.08 22.54 -6.24
C GLU A 272 -5.68 21.74 -7.40
N TRP A 273 -6.84 21.10 -7.18
CA TRP A 273 -7.56 20.38 -8.22
C TRP A 273 -8.08 21.27 -9.34
N LEU A 274 -8.63 22.45 -9.02
CA LEU A 274 -9.07 23.42 -10.04
C LEU A 274 -7.88 23.87 -10.90
N ASN A 275 -6.74 24.17 -10.28
CA ASN A 275 -5.53 24.57 -10.99
C ASN A 275 -5.03 23.44 -11.90
N ALA A 276 -4.92 22.22 -11.38
CA ALA A 276 -4.49 21.06 -12.17
C ALA A 276 -5.42 20.77 -13.36
N ILE A 277 -6.73 20.89 -13.18
CA ILE A 277 -7.70 20.67 -14.26
C ILE A 277 -7.66 21.80 -15.31
N ASN A 278 -7.35 23.03 -14.91
CA ASN A 278 -7.34 24.20 -15.79
C ASN A 278 -6.06 24.37 -16.59
N CYS A 279 -4.89 24.04 -16.04
CA CYS A 279 -3.59 24.17 -16.71
C CYS A 279 -3.38 23.20 -17.89
N ASN A 280 -4.34 22.32 -18.15
CA ASN A 280 -4.12 21.08 -18.89
C ASN A 280 -4.94 20.97 -20.19
N GLN A 281 -5.27 22.10 -20.81
CA GLN A 281 -6.16 22.16 -21.98
C GLN A 281 -5.52 21.72 -23.32
N TYR A 282 -4.18 21.59 -23.37
CA TYR A 282 -3.44 21.36 -24.63
C TYR A 282 -2.78 19.99 -24.76
N GLU A 283 -2.93 19.10 -23.77
CA GLU A 283 -2.32 17.77 -23.79
C GLU A 283 -3.24 16.71 -24.41
N PRO A 284 -2.67 15.63 -24.99
CA PRO A 284 -3.47 14.50 -25.46
C PRO A 284 -4.23 13.83 -24.30
N ILE A 285 -5.56 13.81 -24.41
CA ILE A 285 -6.46 13.16 -23.46
C ILE A 285 -7.31 12.11 -24.17
N THR A 286 -7.73 11.06 -23.46
CA THR A 286 -8.70 10.10 -23.99
C THR A 286 -10.09 10.74 -24.12
N ASP A 287 -10.89 10.27 -25.08
CA ASP A 287 -12.28 10.73 -25.22
C ASP A 287 -13.11 10.43 -23.97
N THR A 288 -12.82 9.32 -23.29
CA THR A 288 -13.42 8.97 -21.99
C THR A 288 -13.11 10.04 -20.95
N PHE A 289 -11.84 10.42 -20.80
CA PHE A 289 -11.44 11.47 -19.86
C PHE A 289 -12.09 12.82 -20.22
N ARG A 290 -12.08 13.21 -21.50
CA ARG A 290 -12.71 14.45 -21.98
C ARG A 290 -14.18 14.54 -21.56
N ARG A 291 -14.94 13.46 -21.79
CA ARG A 291 -16.37 13.40 -21.49
C ARG A 291 -16.67 13.60 -20.01
N HIS A 292 -15.91 12.93 -19.14
CA HIS A 292 -16.05 13.07 -17.69
C HIS A 292 -15.62 14.44 -17.18
N LEU A 293 -14.56 15.00 -17.75
CA LEU A 293 -14.12 16.36 -17.45
C LEU A 293 -15.18 17.42 -17.82
N GLU A 294 -15.78 17.31 -19.00
CA GLU A 294 -16.85 18.22 -19.46
C GLU A 294 -18.09 18.13 -18.57
N LYS A 295 -18.49 16.91 -18.19
CA LYS A 295 -19.56 16.65 -17.23
C LYS A 295 -19.26 17.33 -15.88
N PHE A 296 -18.05 17.16 -15.36
CA PHE A 296 -17.62 17.76 -14.09
C PHE A 296 -17.59 19.30 -14.16
N ARG A 297 -17.05 19.89 -15.24
CA ARG A 297 -17.05 21.34 -15.45
C ARG A 297 -18.47 21.92 -15.54
N SER A 298 -19.39 21.18 -16.14
CA SER A 298 -20.81 21.59 -16.20
C SER A 298 -21.42 21.66 -14.80
N ARG A 299 -21.14 20.68 -13.93
CA ARG A 299 -21.57 20.70 -12.52
C ARG A 299 -20.96 21.85 -11.72
N LEU A 300 -19.69 22.17 -11.94
CA LEU A 300 -19.04 23.31 -11.29
C LEU A 300 -19.74 24.63 -11.64
N ARG A 301 -20.07 24.85 -12.91
CA ARG A 301 -20.75 26.08 -13.37
C ARG A 301 -22.14 26.23 -12.78
N LEU A 302 -22.90 25.14 -12.66
CA LEU A 302 -24.26 25.15 -12.12
C LEU A 302 -24.32 25.44 -10.61
N ASN A 303 -23.24 25.22 -9.86
CA ASN A 303 -23.19 25.47 -8.42
C ASN A 303 -22.51 26.81 -8.06
N LEU A 304 -22.05 27.57 -9.05
CA LEU A 304 -21.48 28.93 -8.89
C LEU A 304 -22.49 30.04 -9.24
N ILE A 305 -23.72 29.66 -9.61
CA ILE A 305 -24.88 30.53 -9.84
C ILE A 305 -25.86 30.29 -8.69
#